data_AF-A0A2T0MF91-F1
#
_entry.id   AF-A0A2T0MF91-F1
#
_cell.length_a   1.000
_cell.length_b   1.000
_cell.length_c   1.000
_cell.angle_alpha   90.00
_cell.angle_beta   90.00
_cell.angle_gamma   90.00
#
_symmetry.space_group_name_H-M   'P 1'
#
loop_
_entity.id
_entity.type
_entity.pdbx_description
1 polymer ?
#
loop_
_entity_poly.entity_id
_entity_poly.type
_entity_poly.pdbx_seq_one_letter_code
_entity_poly.pdbx_strand_id
1 'polypeptide(L)'
;MSQTFHTVLDLSRPVGGLSFREVFWEKGGSSPDNTSIRLSEAQLISVIKVLFTYGLHYDEVSEEKRPTFMESIKYNTNGMFDIPQSFSGHLLNNLDEGARSQFQKLLEMQHNLKDVLSNEQLMDFVEMELIDPSVSYRKWEYGRYAMDYMAKEFLESVDWKTEQLAIGQNEIKIEEYLYSFDNHLDLFGSELDDHEKGLLLLMSKAKLMEGNTTLMDYILAGDIVQSNLVGLHLRKEQLATVLKTAIENSRSKGKDRGGPKP
;
A
#
# COMPACT_ATOMS: atom_id res chain seq x y z
N MET A 1 -33.97 -1.81 -0.72
CA MET A 1 -32.52 -1.56 -0.65
C MET A 1 -31.91 -2.64 0.22
N SER A 2 -31.26 -3.64 -0.38
CA SER A 2 -30.53 -4.66 0.40
C SER A 2 -29.25 -4.02 0.93
N GLN A 3 -29.08 -3.99 2.24
CA GLN A 3 -27.80 -3.65 2.85
C GLN A 3 -26.84 -4.81 2.57
N THR A 4 -25.98 -4.66 1.57
CA THR A 4 -24.86 -5.57 1.36
C THR A 4 -23.87 -5.29 2.48
N PHE A 5 -23.91 -6.09 3.54
CA PHE A 5 -22.89 -6.06 4.59
C PHE A 5 -21.62 -6.68 3.99
N HIS A 6 -20.71 -5.83 3.51
CA HIS A 6 -19.39 -6.29 3.09
C HIS A 6 -18.60 -6.69 4.34
N THR A 7 -18.19 -7.96 4.40
CA THR A 7 -17.28 -8.42 5.46
C THR A 7 -15.93 -7.75 5.27
N VAL A 8 -15.47 -7.09 6.33
CA VAL A 8 -14.11 -6.51 6.42
C VAL A 8 -13.09 -7.63 6.19
N LEU A 9 -12.06 -7.36 5.40
CA LEU A 9 -11.00 -8.32 5.07
C LEU A 9 -10.33 -8.83 6.35
N ASP A 10 -10.20 -10.15 6.44
CA ASP A 10 -9.34 -10.78 7.43
C ASP A 10 -7.87 -10.64 6.99
N LEU A 11 -7.19 -9.63 7.55
CA LEU A 11 -5.76 -9.36 7.33
C LEU A 11 -4.84 -10.23 8.20
N SER A 12 -5.37 -11.07 9.09
CA SER A 12 -4.56 -11.89 10.00
C SER A 12 -4.00 -13.15 9.33
N ARG A 13 -4.63 -13.60 8.24
CA ARG A 13 -4.18 -14.79 7.50
C ARG A 13 -2.88 -14.50 6.76
N PRO A 14 -1.89 -15.39 6.85
CA PRO A 14 -0.65 -15.24 6.11
C PRO A 14 -0.94 -15.24 4.61
N VAL A 15 -0.25 -14.37 3.89
CA VAL A 15 -0.27 -14.31 2.44
C VAL A 15 0.97 -15.04 1.94
N GLY A 16 0.77 -16.08 1.13
CA GLY A 16 1.84 -17.02 0.74
C GLY A 16 3.12 -16.33 0.22
N GLY A 17 4.27 -16.91 0.51
CA GLY A 17 5.60 -16.28 0.34
C GLY A 17 6.34 -16.58 -0.97
N LEU A 18 5.73 -17.32 -1.91
CA LEU A 18 6.36 -17.61 -3.20
C LEU A 18 6.37 -16.35 -4.09
N SER A 19 7.56 -15.92 -4.48
CA SER A 19 7.77 -14.82 -5.43
C SER A 19 7.64 -15.28 -6.87
N PHE A 20 7.24 -14.38 -7.77
CA PHE A 20 7.08 -14.72 -9.19
C PHE A 20 8.38 -15.26 -9.78
N ARG A 21 9.52 -14.67 -9.38
CA ARG A 21 10.85 -15.10 -9.79
C ARG A 21 11.10 -16.57 -9.43
N GLU A 22 10.77 -17.01 -8.22
CA GLU A 22 10.93 -18.40 -7.82
C GLU A 22 10.06 -19.32 -8.69
N VAL A 23 8.79 -18.96 -8.90
CA VAL A 23 7.88 -19.72 -9.76
C VAL A 23 8.40 -19.84 -11.19
N PHE A 24 8.90 -18.74 -11.75
CA PHE A 24 9.44 -18.69 -13.10
C PHE A 24 10.66 -19.61 -13.26
N TRP A 25 11.57 -19.62 -12.29
CA TRP A 25 12.76 -20.49 -12.33
C TRP A 25 12.44 -21.96 -12.07
N GLU A 26 11.57 -22.27 -11.10
CA GLU A 26 11.13 -23.65 -10.81
C GLU A 26 10.54 -24.35 -12.03
N LYS A 27 9.80 -23.61 -12.85
CA LYS A 27 9.14 -24.13 -14.05
C LYS A 27 10.03 -24.13 -15.30
N GLY A 28 11.32 -23.85 -15.12
CA GLY A 28 12.32 -23.91 -16.18
C GLY A 28 12.26 -22.71 -17.11
N GLY A 29 12.17 -21.49 -16.56
CA GLY A 29 12.00 -20.19 -17.26
C GLY A 29 12.95 -19.85 -18.43
N SER A 30 13.90 -20.72 -18.76
CA SER A 30 14.78 -20.63 -19.94
C SER A 30 14.51 -21.69 -21.02
N SER A 31 13.58 -22.63 -20.81
CA SER A 31 13.29 -23.68 -21.79
C SER A 31 12.44 -23.11 -22.94
N PRO A 32 12.85 -23.28 -24.21
CA PRO A 32 12.10 -22.80 -25.38
C PRO A 32 10.72 -23.48 -25.51
N ASP A 33 10.55 -24.70 -24.99
CA ASP A 33 9.43 -25.58 -25.33
C ASP A 33 8.20 -25.49 -24.40
N ASN A 34 8.26 -24.75 -23.29
CA ASN A 34 7.15 -24.62 -22.34
C ASN A 34 6.66 -23.17 -22.27
N THR A 35 5.71 -22.81 -23.14
CA THR A 35 5.04 -21.50 -23.13
C THR A 35 3.79 -21.46 -22.26
N SER A 36 3.22 -22.61 -21.87
CA SER A 36 2.02 -22.67 -21.03
C SER A 36 2.06 -23.87 -20.10
N ILE A 37 1.86 -23.63 -18.80
CA ILE A 37 2.05 -24.64 -17.76
C ILE A 37 0.96 -24.60 -16.70
N ARG A 38 0.64 -25.74 -16.09
CA ARG A 38 -0.21 -25.78 -14.90
C ARG A 38 0.58 -25.36 -13.65
N LEU A 39 -0.04 -24.51 -12.86
CA LEU A 39 0.52 -23.95 -11.63
C LEU A 39 -0.13 -24.59 -10.40
N SER A 40 0.63 -24.76 -9.33
CA SER A 40 0.02 -25.00 -8.02
C SER A 40 -0.71 -23.75 -7.53
N GLU A 41 -1.53 -23.88 -6.48
CA GLU A 41 -2.23 -22.75 -5.88
C GLU A 41 -1.29 -21.61 -5.48
N ALA A 42 -0.22 -21.93 -4.75
CA ALA A 42 0.76 -20.92 -4.35
C ALA A 42 1.49 -20.27 -5.53
N GLN A 43 1.74 -21.03 -6.61
CA GLN A 43 2.36 -20.50 -7.83
C GLN A 43 1.40 -19.57 -8.59
N LEU A 44 0.12 -19.93 -8.71
CA LEU A 44 -0.89 -19.09 -9.35
C LEU A 44 -1.11 -17.80 -8.57
N ILE A 45 -1.20 -17.87 -7.23
CA ILE A 45 -1.28 -16.70 -6.36
C ILE A 45 -0.12 -15.74 -6.64
N SER A 46 1.10 -16.25 -6.81
CA SER A 46 2.26 -15.43 -7.13
C SER A 46 2.12 -14.64 -8.44
N VAL A 47 1.57 -15.28 -9.49
CA VAL A 47 1.28 -14.62 -10.76
C VAL A 47 0.18 -13.56 -10.61
N ILE A 48 -0.89 -13.89 -9.88
CA ILE A 48 -1.99 -12.96 -9.61
C ILE A 48 -1.50 -11.71 -8.89
N LYS A 49 -0.60 -11.84 -7.91
CA LYS A 49 -0.02 -10.69 -7.20
C LYS A 49 0.68 -9.72 -8.15
N VAL A 50 1.45 -10.24 -9.11
CA VAL A 50 2.12 -9.42 -10.13
C VAL A 50 1.09 -8.70 -11.01
N LEU A 51 0.09 -9.43 -11.52
CA LEU A 51 -0.95 -8.87 -12.38
C LEU A 51 -1.80 -7.83 -11.65
N PHE A 52 -2.14 -8.09 -10.39
CA PHE A 52 -2.88 -7.15 -9.55
C PHE A 52 -2.09 -5.86 -9.35
N THR A 53 -0.82 -5.95 -8.96
CA THR A 53 0.03 -4.77 -8.80
C THR A 53 0.17 -4.00 -10.12
N TYR A 54 0.35 -4.71 -11.23
CA TYR A 54 0.43 -4.06 -12.54
C TYR A 54 -0.86 -3.33 -12.90
N GLY A 55 -2.01 -3.98 -12.74
CA GLY A 55 -3.31 -3.43 -13.08
C GLY A 55 -3.72 -2.26 -12.17
N LEU A 56 -3.46 -2.36 -10.85
CA LEU A 56 -3.79 -1.31 -9.88
C LEU A 56 -3.11 0.03 -10.18
N HIS A 57 -1.92 -0.03 -10.80
CA HIS A 57 -1.08 1.13 -11.10
C HIS A 57 -0.93 1.38 -12.62
N TYR A 58 -1.75 0.72 -13.45
CA TYR A 58 -1.58 0.70 -14.91
C TYR A 58 -1.66 2.09 -15.55
N ASP A 59 -2.60 2.91 -15.07
CA ASP A 59 -2.85 4.26 -15.60
C ASP A 59 -1.83 5.30 -15.09
N GLU A 60 -1.08 4.95 -14.05
CA GLU A 60 -0.07 5.83 -13.44
C GLU A 60 1.28 5.78 -14.18
N VAL A 61 1.40 4.88 -15.16
CA VAL A 61 2.62 4.65 -15.93
C VAL A 61 2.34 4.84 -17.42
N SER A 62 3.08 5.76 -18.03
CA SER A 62 3.02 6.01 -19.48
C SER A 62 3.27 4.73 -20.28
N GLU A 63 2.59 4.56 -21.41
CA GLU A 63 2.63 3.35 -22.23
C GLU A 63 4.06 2.85 -22.53
N GLU A 64 4.96 3.77 -22.89
CA GLU A 64 6.38 3.49 -23.19
C GLU A 64 7.15 2.85 -22.02
N LYS A 65 6.74 3.12 -20.77
CA LYS A 65 7.41 2.64 -19.55
C LYS A 65 6.77 1.35 -19.01
N ARG A 66 5.61 0.94 -19.52
CA ARG A 66 4.86 -0.24 -19.03
C ARG A 66 5.65 -1.54 -19.11
N PRO A 67 6.47 -1.83 -20.15
CA PRO A 67 7.29 -3.03 -20.16
C PRO A 67 8.30 -3.06 -19.00
N THR A 68 9.02 -1.95 -18.78
CA THR A 68 9.98 -1.84 -17.67
C THR A 68 9.28 -1.89 -16.32
N PHE A 69 8.08 -1.32 -16.20
CA PHE A 69 7.25 -1.40 -15.00
C PHE A 69 6.80 -2.82 -14.68
N MET A 70 6.37 -3.59 -15.67
CA MET A 70 6.03 -5.01 -15.48
C MET A 70 7.24 -5.80 -14.96
N GLU A 71 8.42 -5.59 -15.53
CA GLU A 71 9.64 -6.27 -15.08
C GLU A 71 10.04 -5.86 -13.66
N SER A 72 9.88 -4.58 -13.29
CA SER A 72 10.18 -4.12 -11.92
C SER A 72 9.24 -4.77 -10.89
N ILE A 73 7.97 -5.00 -11.24
CA ILE A 73 7.01 -5.72 -10.38
C ILE A 73 7.39 -7.19 -10.26
N LYS A 74 7.62 -7.89 -11.38
CA LYS A 74 7.95 -9.33 -11.39
C LYS A 74 9.17 -9.66 -10.52
N TYR A 75 10.16 -8.78 -10.52
CA TYR A 75 11.39 -8.95 -9.76
C TYR A 75 11.45 -8.16 -8.46
N ASN A 76 10.33 -7.49 -8.10
CA ASN A 76 10.18 -6.67 -6.91
C ASN A 76 11.39 -5.74 -6.68
N THR A 77 11.82 -5.02 -7.72
CA THR A 77 12.99 -4.13 -7.61
C THR A 77 12.69 -2.86 -6.80
N ASN A 78 11.41 -2.63 -6.50
CA ASN A 78 10.92 -1.59 -5.64
C ASN A 78 10.12 -2.25 -4.50
N GLY A 79 10.67 -2.22 -3.28
CA GLY A 79 10.07 -2.88 -2.12
C GLY A 79 8.67 -2.36 -1.75
N MET A 80 8.21 -1.22 -2.28
CA MET A 80 6.83 -0.77 -2.06
C MET A 80 5.81 -1.58 -2.87
N PHE A 81 6.22 -2.36 -3.88
CA PHE A 81 5.31 -3.30 -4.55
C PHE A 81 4.82 -4.40 -3.61
N ASP A 82 5.50 -4.63 -2.48
CA ASP A 82 5.00 -5.53 -1.45
C ASP A 82 3.63 -5.11 -0.94
N ILE A 83 3.28 -3.81 -0.93
CA ILE A 83 1.97 -3.31 -0.48
C ILE A 83 0.83 -3.92 -1.34
N PRO A 84 0.75 -3.65 -2.66
CA PRO A 84 -0.29 -4.25 -3.49
C PRO A 84 -0.15 -5.78 -3.64
N GLN A 85 1.07 -6.34 -3.64
CA GLN A 85 1.25 -7.80 -3.75
C GLN A 85 0.77 -8.55 -2.50
N SER A 86 0.99 -8.00 -1.31
CA SER A 86 0.50 -8.61 -0.06
C SER A 86 -1.00 -8.36 0.12
N PHE A 87 -1.50 -7.17 -0.21
CA PHE A 87 -2.92 -6.85 -0.17
C PHE A 87 -3.75 -7.77 -1.07
N SER A 88 -3.31 -8.04 -2.31
CA SER A 88 -3.98 -9.02 -3.17
C SER A 88 -3.99 -10.43 -2.60
N GLY A 89 -2.95 -10.83 -1.87
CA GLY A 89 -2.98 -12.08 -1.10
C GLY A 89 -4.10 -12.09 -0.06
N HIS A 90 -4.34 -10.96 0.61
CA HIS A 90 -5.45 -10.84 1.56
C HIS A 90 -6.81 -10.88 0.85
N LEU A 91 -6.96 -10.27 -0.32
CA LEU A 91 -8.17 -10.40 -1.14
C LEU A 91 -8.45 -11.86 -1.50
N LEU A 92 -7.43 -12.61 -1.95
CA LEU A 92 -7.54 -14.02 -2.31
C LEU A 92 -7.94 -14.91 -1.10
N ASN A 93 -7.47 -14.58 0.10
CA ASN A 93 -7.86 -15.26 1.33
C ASN A 93 -9.34 -15.02 1.72
N ASN A 94 -9.97 -14.01 1.13
CA ASN A 94 -11.31 -13.52 1.46
C ASN A 94 -12.26 -13.51 0.25
N LEU A 95 -11.97 -14.31 -0.80
CA LEU A 95 -12.87 -14.48 -1.93
C LEU A 95 -14.24 -15.00 -1.48
N ASP A 96 -15.30 -14.48 -2.09
CA ASP A 96 -16.62 -15.07 -1.95
C ASP A 96 -16.70 -16.42 -2.70
N GLU A 97 -17.83 -17.12 -2.56
CA GLU A 97 -18.02 -18.45 -3.16
C GLU A 97 -17.93 -18.41 -4.70
N GLY A 98 -18.41 -17.33 -5.32
CA GLY A 98 -18.37 -17.14 -6.77
C GLY A 98 -16.96 -16.95 -7.28
N ALA A 99 -16.24 -15.97 -6.73
CA ALA A 99 -14.85 -15.68 -7.07
C ALA A 99 -13.93 -16.86 -6.74
N ARG A 100 -14.16 -17.57 -5.63
CA ARG A 100 -13.42 -18.78 -5.29
C ARG A 100 -13.63 -19.90 -6.31
N SER A 101 -14.84 -20.04 -6.85
CA SER A 101 -15.12 -21.02 -7.90
C SER A 101 -14.41 -20.66 -9.22
N GLN A 102 -14.30 -19.38 -9.55
CA GLN A 102 -13.50 -18.91 -10.69
C GLN A 102 -12.01 -19.20 -10.49
N PHE A 103 -11.48 -18.89 -9.30
CA PHE A 103 -10.09 -19.19 -8.94
C PHE A 103 -9.76 -20.69 -9.06
N GLN A 104 -10.66 -21.58 -8.63
CA GLN A 104 -10.47 -23.03 -8.80
C GLN A 104 -10.38 -23.45 -10.28
N LYS A 105 -11.19 -22.84 -11.17
CA LYS A 105 -11.09 -23.11 -12.61
C LYS A 105 -9.73 -22.66 -13.18
N LEU A 106 -9.19 -21.54 -12.72
CA LEU A 106 -7.87 -21.07 -13.13
C LEU A 106 -6.75 -22.05 -12.75
N LEU A 107 -6.88 -22.79 -11.64
CA LEU A 107 -5.90 -23.82 -11.26
C LEU A 107 -5.85 -25.01 -12.24
N GLU A 108 -6.95 -25.28 -12.94
CA GLU A 108 -7.05 -26.38 -13.90
C GLU A 108 -6.47 -26.00 -15.28
N MET A 109 -6.23 -24.70 -15.51
CA MET A 109 -5.76 -24.14 -16.77
C MET A 109 -4.24 -24.08 -16.87
N GLN A 110 -3.76 -23.93 -18.10
CA GLN A 110 -2.35 -23.66 -18.37
C GLN A 110 -2.14 -22.15 -18.50
N HIS A 111 -1.01 -21.67 -17.98
CA HIS A 111 -0.68 -20.25 -17.92
C HIS A 111 0.67 -19.98 -18.57
N ASN A 112 0.75 -18.88 -19.32
CA ASN A 112 1.97 -18.37 -19.91
C ASN A 112 2.72 -17.48 -18.91
N LEU A 113 3.85 -17.97 -18.41
CA LEU A 113 4.69 -17.22 -17.48
C LEU A 113 5.68 -16.28 -18.18
N LYS A 114 5.97 -16.48 -19.48
CA LYS A 114 6.87 -15.58 -20.23
C LYS A 114 6.15 -14.28 -20.55
N ASP A 115 4.91 -14.40 -21.03
CA ASP A 115 4.01 -13.29 -21.26
C ASP A 115 2.77 -13.43 -20.38
N VAL A 116 2.89 -12.95 -19.14
CA VAL A 116 1.82 -13.06 -18.12
C VAL A 116 0.54 -12.33 -18.51
N LEU A 117 0.64 -11.30 -19.34
CA LEU A 117 -0.50 -10.51 -19.81
C LEU A 117 -1.31 -11.23 -20.90
N SER A 118 -0.74 -12.24 -21.56
CA SER A 118 -1.45 -13.06 -22.55
C SER A 118 -2.48 -14.03 -21.93
N ASN A 119 -2.53 -14.15 -20.60
CA ASN A 119 -3.48 -15.02 -19.91
C ASN A 119 -4.83 -14.32 -19.72
N GLU A 120 -5.63 -14.21 -20.79
CA GLU A 120 -6.91 -13.45 -20.79
C GLU A 120 -7.82 -13.79 -19.61
N GLN A 121 -8.11 -15.07 -19.37
CA GLN A 121 -9.00 -15.47 -18.26
C GLN A 121 -8.43 -15.16 -16.87
N LEU A 122 -7.10 -15.14 -16.74
CA LEU A 122 -6.45 -14.75 -15.51
C LEU A 122 -6.52 -13.23 -15.32
N MET A 123 -6.34 -12.47 -16.40
CA MET A 123 -6.50 -11.01 -16.41
C MET A 123 -7.92 -10.60 -16.04
N ASP A 124 -8.93 -11.23 -16.66
CA ASP A 124 -10.35 -10.97 -16.36
C ASP A 124 -10.65 -11.20 -14.87
N PHE A 125 -10.16 -12.29 -14.30
CA PHE A 125 -10.32 -12.58 -12.88
C PHE A 125 -9.66 -11.52 -11.99
N VAL A 126 -8.43 -11.12 -12.33
CA VAL A 126 -7.70 -10.10 -11.56
C VAL A 126 -8.43 -8.75 -11.61
N GLU A 127 -8.92 -8.36 -12.79
CA GLU A 127 -9.66 -7.12 -12.99
C GLU A 127 -10.98 -7.14 -12.19
N MET A 128 -11.84 -8.12 -12.44
CA MET A 128 -13.19 -8.16 -11.89
C MET A 128 -13.23 -8.48 -10.39
N GLU A 129 -12.40 -9.42 -9.92
CA GLU A 129 -12.52 -9.95 -8.56
C GLU A 129 -11.56 -9.30 -7.57
N LEU A 130 -10.51 -8.61 -8.05
CA LEU A 130 -9.50 -8.01 -7.19
C LEU A 130 -9.39 -6.49 -7.40
N ILE A 131 -9.14 -6.03 -8.63
CA ILE A 131 -8.92 -4.61 -8.91
C ILE A 131 -10.21 -3.80 -8.71
N ASP A 132 -11.31 -4.20 -9.35
CA ASP A 132 -12.62 -3.51 -9.26
C ASP A 132 -13.06 -3.30 -7.81
N PRO A 133 -13.06 -4.33 -6.93
CA PRO A 133 -13.32 -4.13 -5.50
C PRO A 133 -12.34 -3.17 -4.84
N SER A 134 -11.05 -3.24 -5.16
CA SER A 134 -10.00 -2.43 -4.54
C SER A 134 -10.08 -0.96 -4.91
N VAL A 135 -10.57 -0.61 -6.11
CA VAL A 135 -10.74 0.78 -6.54
C VAL A 135 -12.15 1.32 -6.23
N SER A 136 -13.08 0.45 -5.81
CA SER A 136 -14.45 0.82 -5.46
C SER A 136 -14.71 0.73 -3.94
N TYR A 137 -15.38 -0.31 -3.47
CA TYR A 137 -15.90 -0.40 -2.10
C TYR A 137 -14.87 -0.89 -1.08
N ARG A 138 -13.75 -1.51 -1.50
CA ARG A 138 -12.63 -1.92 -0.62
C ARG A 138 -11.45 -0.94 -0.65
N LYS A 139 -11.59 0.21 -1.31
CA LYS A 139 -10.52 1.22 -1.40
C LYS A 139 -10.02 1.70 -0.05
N TRP A 140 -10.92 1.86 0.90
CA TRP A 140 -10.56 2.22 2.27
C TRP A 140 -9.77 1.10 2.98
N GLU A 141 -10.01 -0.18 2.64
CA GLU A 141 -9.24 -1.30 3.20
C GLU A 141 -7.82 -1.32 2.64
N TYR A 142 -7.68 -1.04 1.33
CA TYR A 142 -6.37 -0.87 0.71
C TYR A 142 -5.60 0.29 1.34
N GLY A 143 -6.23 1.46 1.49
CA GLY A 143 -5.58 2.61 2.10
C GLY A 143 -5.21 2.40 3.57
N ARG A 144 -6.08 1.77 4.36
CA ARG A 144 -5.76 1.35 5.74
C ARG A 144 -4.56 0.40 5.76
N TYR A 145 -4.58 -0.62 4.91
CA TYR A 145 -3.50 -1.60 4.81
C TYR A 145 -2.17 -0.93 4.44
N ALA A 146 -2.20 -0.08 3.41
CA ALA A 146 -1.04 0.65 2.92
C ALA A 146 -0.46 1.57 4.01
N MET A 147 -1.31 2.33 4.71
CA MET A 147 -0.86 3.16 5.83
C MET A 147 -0.20 2.34 6.93
N ASP A 148 -0.78 1.20 7.33
CA ASP A 148 -0.18 0.35 8.35
C ASP A 148 1.15 -0.27 7.90
N TYR A 149 1.26 -0.63 6.63
CA TYR A 149 2.49 -1.16 6.02
C TYR A 149 3.58 -0.07 5.98
N MET A 150 3.30 1.07 5.36
CA MET A 150 4.22 2.20 5.29
C MET A 150 4.54 2.75 6.67
N ALA A 151 3.61 2.67 7.63
CA ALA A 151 3.89 3.12 8.98
C ALA A 151 5.02 2.32 9.64
N LYS A 152 5.09 1.01 9.37
CA LYS A 152 6.20 0.17 9.82
C LYS A 152 7.47 0.54 9.06
N GLU A 153 7.38 0.71 7.75
CA GLU A 153 8.55 0.98 6.91
C GLU A 153 9.16 2.38 7.09
N PHE A 154 8.34 3.41 7.33
CA PHE A 154 8.74 4.83 7.38
C PHE A 154 8.89 5.33 8.81
N LEU A 155 8.00 4.89 9.71
CA LEU A 155 7.88 5.46 11.05
C LEU A 155 8.49 4.56 12.12
N GLU A 156 9.17 3.46 11.76
CA GLU A 156 9.92 2.64 12.71
C GLU A 156 10.94 3.45 13.53
N SER A 157 11.45 4.55 12.95
CA SER A 157 12.36 5.48 13.61
C SER A 157 11.70 6.40 14.65
N VAL A 158 10.37 6.39 14.74
CA VAL A 158 9.57 7.25 15.64
C VAL A 158 8.92 6.40 16.72
N ASP A 159 9.24 6.69 17.98
CA ASP A 159 8.55 6.09 19.12
C ASP A 159 7.23 6.81 19.41
N TRP A 160 6.19 6.40 18.67
CA TRP A 160 4.85 6.98 18.78
C TRP A 160 4.24 6.88 20.19
N LYS A 161 4.62 5.88 20.99
CA LYS A 161 4.13 5.77 22.38
C LYS A 161 4.74 6.89 23.23
N THR A 162 6.05 7.11 23.07
CA THR A 162 6.72 8.23 23.72
C THR A 162 6.15 9.57 23.24
N GLU A 163 5.82 9.72 21.96
CA GLU A 163 5.17 10.93 21.44
C GLU A 163 3.80 11.18 22.08
N GLN A 164 2.93 10.17 22.13
CA GLN A 164 1.62 10.30 22.78
C GLN A 164 1.75 10.70 24.26
N LEU A 165 2.70 10.09 24.98
CA LEU A 165 2.99 10.46 26.37
C LEU A 165 3.46 11.91 26.49
N ALA A 166 4.36 12.35 25.62
CA ALA A 166 4.86 13.73 25.63
C ALA A 166 3.75 14.74 25.31
N ILE A 167 2.87 14.44 24.37
CA ILE A 167 1.69 15.27 24.05
C ILE A 167 0.79 15.39 25.29
N GLY A 168 0.49 14.27 25.94
CA GLY A 168 -0.33 14.24 27.16
C GLY A 168 0.30 14.97 28.33
N GLN A 169 1.61 14.82 28.56
CA GLN A 169 2.34 15.51 29.64
C GLN A 169 2.39 17.03 29.46
N ASN A 170 2.41 17.50 28.21
CA ASN A 170 2.39 18.92 27.89
C ASN A 170 0.98 19.49 27.81
N GLU A 171 -0.06 18.71 28.15
CA GLU A 171 -1.47 19.08 28.07
C GLU A 171 -1.90 19.59 26.66
N ILE A 172 -1.21 19.12 25.61
CA ILE A 172 -1.51 19.50 24.22
C ILE A 172 -2.63 18.59 23.71
N LYS A 173 -3.67 19.15 23.10
CA LYS A 173 -4.68 18.34 22.39
C LYS A 173 -4.08 17.76 21.12
N ILE A 174 -4.40 16.51 20.79
CA ILE A 174 -3.80 15.84 19.62
C ILE A 174 -4.12 16.61 18.32
N GLU A 175 -5.29 17.22 18.20
CA GLU A 175 -5.65 18.05 17.06
C GLU A 175 -4.78 19.31 16.94
N GLU A 176 -4.45 19.95 18.08
CA GLU A 176 -3.54 21.09 18.11
C GLU A 176 -2.11 20.67 17.77
N TYR A 177 -1.69 19.49 18.21
CA TYR A 177 -0.42 18.89 17.82
C TYR A 177 -0.36 18.60 16.32
N LEU A 178 -1.38 17.94 15.75
CA LEU A 178 -1.47 17.63 14.32
C LEU A 178 -1.50 18.89 13.47
N TYR A 179 -2.20 19.94 13.91
CA TYR A 179 -2.17 21.24 13.26
C TYR A 179 -0.75 21.85 13.31
N SER A 180 -0.07 21.75 14.44
CA SER A 180 1.32 22.21 14.54
C SER A 180 2.25 21.41 13.63
N PHE A 181 2.07 20.10 13.56
CA PHE A 181 2.81 19.20 12.69
C PHE A 181 2.61 19.53 11.21
N ASP A 182 1.36 19.73 10.78
CA ASP A 182 1.02 20.15 9.42
C ASP A 182 1.73 21.46 9.03
N ASN A 183 1.72 22.47 9.92
CA ASN A 183 2.46 23.71 9.71
C ASN A 183 3.98 23.50 9.64
N HIS A 184 4.54 22.53 10.37
CA HIS A 184 5.96 22.22 10.27
C HIS A 184 6.30 21.48 8.99
N LEU A 185 5.39 20.65 8.47
CA LEU A 185 5.56 20.07 7.14
C LEU A 185 5.61 21.15 6.06
N ASP A 186 4.81 22.23 6.18
CA ASP A 186 4.87 23.37 5.25
C ASP A 186 6.24 24.07 5.22
N LEU A 187 7.00 24.01 6.32
CA LEU A 187 8.34 24.61 6.38
C LEU A 187 9.36 23.87 5.51
N PHE A 188 9.07 22.63 5.11
CA PHE A 188 9.88 21.89 4.14
C PHE A 188 9.62 22.35 2.70
N GLY A 189 8.65 23.24 2.46
CA GLY A 189 8.47 23.95 1.20
C GLY A 189 8.41 23.00 -0.01
N SER A 190 9.16 23.33 -1.07
CA SER A 190 9.23 22.52 -2.30
C SER A 190 9.87 21.14 -2.14
N GLU A 191 10.36 20.78 -0.94
CA GLU A 191 10.89 19.44 -0.69
C GLU A 191 9.80 18.40 -0.47
N LEU A 192 8.56 18.77 -0.19
CA LEU A 192 7.43 17.85 -0.16
C LEU A 192 6.39 18.28 -1.18
N ASP A 193 5.85 17.32 -1.92
CA ASP A 193 4.61 17.56 -2.65
C ASP A 193 3.38 17.42 -1.72
N ASP A 194 2.22 17.89 -2.19
CA ASP A 194 0.98 17.88 -1.41
C ASP A 194 0.52 16.45 -1.05
N HIS A 195 0.82 15.46 -1.90
CA HIS A 195 0.46 14.07 -1.66
C HIS A 195 1.34 13.45 -0.57
N GLU A 196 2.64 13.69 -0.62
CA GLU A 196 3.59 13.28 0.42
C GLU A 196 3.25 13.90 1.76
N LYS A 197 3.00 15.22 1.78
CA LYS A 197 2.57 15.95 2.98
C LYS A 197 1.29 15.34 3.55
N GLY A 198 0.28 15.17 2.69
CA GLY A 198 -1.00 14.58 3.07
C GLY A 198 -0.84 13.18 3.63
N LEU A 199 -0.03 12.33 3.01
CA LEU A 199 0.22 10.96 3.47
C LEU A 199 0.90 10.94 4.85
N LEU A 200 1.94 11.75 5.07
CA LEU A 200 2.61 11.86 6.36
C LEU A 200 1.66 12.31 7.47
N LEU A 201 0.78 13.27 7.18
CA LEU A 201 -0.25 13.75 8.10
C LEU A 201 -1.26 12.67 8.44
N LEU A 202 -1.77 11.96 7.43
CA LEU A 202 -2.73 10.85 7.61
C LEU A 202 -2.12 9.74 8.46
N MET A 203 -0.89 9.33 8.17
CA MET A 203 -0.19 8.30 8.94
C MET A 203 0.04 8.72 10.39
N SER A 204 0.47 9.97 10.61
CA SER A 204 0.66 10.51 11.96
C SER A 204 -0.65 10.59 12.73
N LYS A 205 -1.74 11.05 12.10
CA LYS A 205 -3.08 11.04 12.67
C LYS A 205 -3.50 9.62 13.08
N ALA A 206 -3.29 8.63 12.21
CA ALA A 206 -3.66 7.25 12.50
C ALA A 206 -2.87 6.64 13.67
N LYS A 207 -1.60 7.03 13.85
CA LYS A 207 -0.79 6.59 14.99
C LYS A 207 -1.10 7.32 16.28
N LEU A 208 -1.47 8.60 16.23
CA LEU A 208 -1.74 9.40 17.43
C LEU A 208 -3.18 9.24 17.92
N MET A 209 -4.13 9.00 17.02
CA MET A 209 -5.55 8.90 17.33
C MET A 209 -6.13 7.55 16.88
N GLU A 210 -5.57 6.45 17.39
CA GLU A 210 -6.07 5.10 17.08
C GLU A 210 -7.59 5.03 17.37
N GLY A 211 -8.38 4.67 16.34
CA GLY A 211 -9.84 4.60 16.42
C GLY A 211 -10.59 5.85 15.94
N ASN A 212 -9.92 6.99 15.74
CA ASN A 212 -10.53 8.22 15.20
C ASN A 212 -10.19 8.48 13.72
N THR A 213 -9.39 7.61 13.11
CA THR A 213 -9.18 7.63 11.65
C THR A 213 -10.46 7.23 10.94
N THR A 214 -10.94 8.12 10.07
CA THR A 214 -12.19 7.94 9.35
C THR A 214 -12.00 7.12 8.08
N LEU A 215 -13.10 6.60 7.54
CA LEU A 215 -13.08 5.90 6.24
C LEU A 215 -12.55 6.81 5.11
N MET A 216 -12.84 8.12 5.15
CA MET A 216 -12.33 9.08 4.18
C MET A 216 -10.82 9.28 4.26
N ASP A 217 -10.25 9.27 5.47
CA ASP A 217 -8.80 9.34 5.66
C ASP A 217 -8.12 8.15 4.97
N TYR A 218 -8.69 6.94 5.12
CA TYR A 218 -8.18 5.76 4.46
C TYR A 218 -8.37 5.77 2.95
N ILE A 219 -9.51 6.24 2.43
CA ILE A 219 -9.69 6.40 0.98
C ILE A 219 -8.61 7.33 0.41
N LEU A 220 -8.40 8.49 1.05
CA LEU A 220 -7.41 9.47 0.58
C LEU A 220 -5.99 8.90 0.63
N ALA A 221 -5.63 8.16 1.68
CA ALA A 221 -4.35 7.49 1.74
C ALA A 221 -4.22 6.43 0.63
N GLY A 222 -5.26 5.65 0.38
CA GLY A 222 -5.30 4.68 -0.72
C GLY A 222 -5.06 5.33 -2.08
N ASP A 223 -5.72 6.46 -2.33
CA ASP A 223 -5.54 7.27 -3.55
C ASP A 223 -4.08 7.74 -3.71
N ILE A 224 -3.52 8.35 -2.68
CA ILE A 224 -2.14 8.85 -2.72
C ILE A 224 -1.17 7.70 -3.01
N VAL A 225 -1.32 6.58 -2.31
CA VAL A 225 -0.43 5.43 -2.47
C VAL A 225 -0.58 4.80 -3.84
N GLN A 226 -1.81 4.65 -4.32
CA GLN A 226 -2.09 4.09 -5.64
C GLN A 226 -1.41 4.92 -6.73
N SER A 227 -1.56 6.25 -6.71
CA SER A 227 -1.00 7.10 -7.77
C SER A 227 0.50 7.38 -7.64
N ASN A 228 1.07 7.26 -6.43
CA ASN A 228 2.44 7.73 -6.17
C ASN A 228 3.40 6.64 -5.68
N LEU A 229 3.02 5.35 -5.69
CA LEU A 229 3.79 4.26 -5.07
C LEU A 229 5.29 4.26 -5.44
N VAL A 230 5.60 4.42 -6.73
CA VAL A 230 6.98 4.42 -7.22
C VAL A 230 7.75 5.65 -6.70
N GLY A 231 7.14 6.83 -6.73
CA GLY A 231 7.74 8.06 -6.21
C GLY A 231 7.99 8.00 -4.71
N LEU A 232 7.00 7.51 -3.95
CA LEU A 232 7.09 7.32 -2.50
C LEU A 232 8.25 6.38 -2.12
N HIS A 233 8.47 5.31 -2.88
CA HIS A 233 9.62 4.43 -2.64
C HIS A 233 10.96 5.14 -2.82
N LEU A 234 11.13 5.87 -3.93
CA LEU A 234 12.37 6.58 -4.24
C LEU A 234 12.71 7.64 -3.19
N ARG A 235 11.70 8.15 -2.48
CA ARG A 235 11.82 9.22 -1.50
C ARG A 235 11.67 8.75 -0.04
N LYS A 236 11.54 7.44 0.20
CA LYS A 236 11.33 6.82 1.52
C LYS A 236 12.22 7.43 2.62
N GLU A 237 13.53 7.47 2.41
CA GLU A 237 14.50 7.95 3.42
C GLU A 237 14.37 9.45 3.70
N GLN A 238 14.09 10.24 2.65
CA GLN A 238 13.83 11.67 2.78
C GLN A 238 12.54 11.89 3.59
N LEU A 239 11.45 11.19 3.23
CA LEU A 239 10.16 11.28 3.92
C LEU A 239 10.28 10.89 5.40
N ALA A 240 11.02 9.84 5.72
CA ALA A 240 11.29 9.42 7.10
C ALA A 240 12.05 10.49 7.89
N THR A 241 13.04 11.14 7.25
CA THR A 241 13.80 12.25 7.86
C THR A 241 12.91 13.45 8.14
N VAL A 242 12.13 13.88 7.13
CA VAL A 242 11.23 15.03 7.24
C VAL A 242 10.21 14.82 8.35
N LEU A 243 9.58 13.63 8.39
CA LEU A 243 8.66 13.25 9.44
C LEU A 243 9.30 13.41 10.83
N LYS A 244 10.48 12.84 11.05
CA LYS A 244 11.15 12.87 12.34
C LYS A 244 11.42 14.31 12.79
N THR A 245 11.96 15.12 11.90
CA THR A 245 12.24 16.54 12.19
C THR A 245 10.95 17.33 12.46
N ALA A 246 9.89 17.09 11.69
CA ALA A 246 8.60 17.74 11.90
C ALA A 246 7.97 17.36 13.25
N ILE A 247 8.09 16.09 13.67
CA ILE A 247 7.63 15.60 14.99
C ILE A 247 8.39 16.30 16.12
N GLU A 248 9.72 16.34 16.04
CA GLU A 248 10.59 16.98 17.04
C GLU A 248 10.25 18.49 17.19
N ASN A 249 10.08 19.19 16.08
CA ASN A 249 9.73 20.61 16.07
C ASN A 249 8.29 20.88 16.53
N SER A 250 7.38 19.93 16.35
CA SER A 250 5.99 20.09 16.80
C SER A 250 5.84 20.11 18.33
N ARG A 251 6.85 19.62 19.07
CA ARG A 251 6.88 19.64 20.54
C ARG A 251 7.18 21.03 21.13
N SER A 252 7.79 21.93 20.37
CA SER A 252 8.46 23.13 20.93
C SER A 252 7.57 24.37 21.09
N LYS A 253 6.29 24.34 20.69
CA LYS A 253 5.37 25.49 20.83
C LYS A 253 5.08 25.93 22.29
N GLY A 254 5.58 25.21 23.29
CA GLY A 254 5.46 25.57 24.71
C GLY A 254 6.54 26.52 25.27
N LYS A 255 7.66 26.79 24.57
CA LYS A 255 8.79 27.53 25.17
C LYS A 255 8.94 29.01 24.79
N ASP A 256 8.33 29.47 23.70
CA ASP A 256 8.57 30.83 23.19
C ASP A 256 7.54 31.90 23.61
N ARG A 257 6.65 31.60 24.57
CA ARG A 257 5.74 32.61 25.17
C ARG A 257 6.27 33.23 26.47
N GLY A 258 7.58 33.40 26.56
CA GLY A 258 8.29 33.98 27.71
C GLY A 258 9.11 35.24 27.38
N GLY A 259 8.64 36.10 26.49
CA GLY A 259 9.24 37.44 26.31
C GLY A 259 8.89 38.36 27.50
N PRO A 260 9.83 39.15 28.02
CA PRO A 260 9.60 39.97 29.21
C PRO A 260 8.52 41.02 28.93
N LYS A 261 7.53 41.11 29.83
CA LYS A 261 6.54 42.19 29.80
C LYS A 261 7.22 43.53 30.13
N PRO A 262 6.91 44.61 29.40
CA PRO A 262 7.34 45.96 29.77
C PRO A 262 6.75 46.42 31.10
#